data_AF-A0A2S9WYT6-F1
#
_entry.id   AF-A0A2S9WYT6-F1
#
_cell.length_a   1.000
_cell.length_b   1.000
_cell.length_c   1.000
_cell.angle_alpha   90.00
_cell.angle_beta   90.00
_cell.angle_gamma   90.00
#
_symmetry.space_group_name_H-M   'P 1'
#
loop_
_entity.id
_entity.type
_entity.pdbx_description
1 polymer ?
#
loop_
_entity_poly.entity_id
_entity_poly.type
_entity_poly.pdbx_seq_one_letter_code
_entity_poly.pdbx_strand_id
1 'polypeptide(L)'
;MVDALSRGGTQSEFGQLVGISQQAVSELISRGVLAQGGTLIEWLQGYCANLRAQAAGRASNGDLDLVQERARLAKEQADRVARRNAQEERELAPVWALEVTLASVSRQIASVLEAIPVKIKRASSTISTADLDMINREIIAARNLAAGVEFDWSELDGSERDSEGDSAGADSAVSP
;
A
#
# COMPACT_ATOMS: atom_id res chain seq x y z
N MET A 1 -12.72 48.16 31.07
CA MET A 1 -13.07 46.74 30.84
C MET A 1 -12.24 45.80 31.71
N VAL A 2 -10.90 45.92 31.75
CA VAL A 2 -10.04 45.12 32.65
C VAL A 2 -10.36 45.37 34.13
N ASP A 3 -10.69 46.62 34.48
CA ASP A 3 -11.03 47.03 35.85
C ASP A 3 -12.27 46.32 36.44
N ALA A 4 -13.21 45.91 35.58
CA ALA A 4 -14.41 45.19 36.00
C ALA A 4 -14.13 43.74 36.44
N LEU A 5 -12.96 43.20 36.08
CA LEU A 5 -12.52 41.83 36.40
C LEU A 5 -11.57 41.78 37.61
N SER A 6 -11.15 42.93 38.13
CA SER A 6 -10.25 43.06 39.28
C SER A 6 -10.94 42.79 40.63
N ARG A 7 -12.24 42.49 40.63
CA ARG A 7 -13.01 42.10 41.82
C ARG A 7 -13.08 40.58 41.98
N GLY A 8 -13.41 40.15 43.19
CA GLY A 8 -13.87 38.79 43.43
C GLY A 8 -15.10 38.46 42.58
N GLY A 9 -15.15 37.23 42.07
CA GLY A 9 -16.26 36.72 41.29
C GLY A 9 -16.69 35.33 41.77
N THR A 10 -17.86 34.87 41.33
CA THR A 10 -18.32 33.52 41.65
C THR A 10 -17.84 32.51 40.62
N GLN A 11 -17.77 31.22 40.99
CA GLN A 11 -17.41 30.17 40.05
C GLN A 11 -18.39 30.06 38.86
N SER A 12 -19.68 30.34 39.09
CA SER A 12 -20.70 30.35 38.04
C SER A 12 -20.48 31.50 37.06
N GLU A 13 -20.18 32.69 37.59
CA GLU A 13 -19.85 33.88 36.80
C GLU A 13 -18.60 33.65 35.94
N PHE A 14 -17.53 33.09 36.52
CA PHE A 14 -16.34 32.77 35.75
C PHE A 14 -16.58 31.68 34.70
N GLY A 15 -17.38 30.66 35.02
CA GLY A 15 -17.79 29.63 34.07
C GLY A 15 -18.49 30.23 32.84
N GLN A 16 -19.42 31.16 33.05
CA GLN A 16 -20.07 31.88 31.96
C GLN A 16 -19.09 32.74 31.16
N LEU A 17 -18.13 33.40 31.84
CA LEU A 17 -17.13 34.26 31.21
C LEU A 17 -16.24 33.49 30.23
N VAL A 18 -15.82 32.27 30.57
CA VAL A 18 -14.89 31.46 29.75
C VAL A 18 -15.57 30.31 28.99
N GLY A 19 -16.89 30.16 29.11
CA GLY A 19 -17.67 29.17 28.37
C GLY A 19 -17.57 27.74 28.91
N ILE A 20 -17.42 27.55 30.22
CA ILE A 20 -17.37 26.22 30.87
C ILE A 20 -18.39 26.11 32.01
N SER A 21 -18.70 24.88 32.41
CA SER A 21 -19.61 24.65 33.55
C SER A 21 -19.00 25.12 34.87
N GLN A 22 -19.84 25.53 35.83
CA GLN A 22 -19.38 25.88 37.18
C GLN A 22 -18.66 24.70 37.86
N GLN A 23 -19.08 23.46 37.59
CA GLN A 23 -18.43 22.25 38.08
C GLN A 23 -16.99 22.14 37.56
N ALA A 24 -16.76 22.44 36.27
CA ALA A 24 -15.42 22.46 35.69
C ALA A 24 -14.53 23.55 36.34
N VAL A 25 -15.10 24.71 36.69
CA VAL A 25 -14.38 25.74 37.47
C VAL A 25 -14.01 25.23 38.85
N SER A 26 -14.94 24.56 39.55
CA SER A 26 -14.68 23.96 40.86
C SER A 26 -13.56 22.91 40.79
N GLU A 27 -13.52 22.12 39.73
CA GLU A 27 -12.46 21.12 39.50
C GLU A 27 -11.10 21.77 39.19
N LEU A 28 -11.09 22.91 38.49
CA LEU A 28 -9.86 23.67 38.27
C LEU A 28 -9.32 24.27 39.57
N ILE A 29 -10.20 24.72 40.46
CA ILE A 29 -9.82 25.19 41.80
C ILE A 29 -9.30 24.04 42.65
N SER A 30 -9.98 22.88 42.68
CA SER A 30 -9.56 21.73 43.49
C SER A 30 -8.21 21.16 43.05
N ARG A 31 -7.89 21.25 41.75
CA ARG A 31 -6.58 20.87 41.19
C ARG A 31 -5.49 21.93 41.40
N GLY A 32 -5.82 23.07 42.01
CA GLY A 32 -4.87 24.16 42.25
C GLY A 32 -4.50 24.96 41.01
N VAL A 33 -5.24 24.79 39.90
CA VAL A 33 -5.03 25.58 38.66
C VAL A 33 -5.53 27.02 38.84
N LEU A 34 -6.62 27.18 39.59
CA LEU A 34 -7.20 28.48 39.95
C LEU A 34 -7.11 28.69 41.47
N ALA A 35 -6.75 29.90 41.90
CA ALA A 35 -6.66 30.24 43.31
C ALA A 35 -8.04 30.27 44.00
N GLN A 36 -8.15 29.79 45.24
CA GLN A 36 -9.41 29.86 45.98
C GLN A 36 -9.74 31.32 46.35
N GLY A 37 -10.96 31.79 46.04
CA GLY A 37 -11.40 33.15 46.34
C GLY A 37 -10.70 34.26 45.53
N GLY A 38 -10.00 33.90 44.45
CA GLY A 38 -9.33 34.86 43.57
C GLY A 38 -10.28 35.78 42.81
N THR A 39 -9.69 36.81 42.22
CA THR A 39 -10.38 37.72 41.30
C THR A 39 -10.63 37.06 39.95
N LEU A 40 -11.61 37.57 39.19
CA LEU A 40 -11.90 37.05 37.85
C LEU A 40 -10.68 37.18 36.92
N ILE A 41 -9.87 38.24 37.08
CA ILE A 41 -8.65 38.43 36.29
C ILE A 41 -7.55 37.41 36.63
N GLU A 42 -7.35 37.09 37.91
CA GLU A 42 -6.40 36.06 38.33
C GLU A 42 -6.82 34.68 37.81
N TRP A 43 -8.11 34.38 37.88
CA TRP A 43 -8.65 33.13 37.33
C TRP A 43 -8.49 33.05 35.82
N LEU A 44 -8.74 34.14 35.10
CA LEU A 44 -8.55 34.18 33.64
C LEU A 44 -7.08 33.96 33.26
N GLN A 45 -6.15 34.58 33.99
CA GLN A 45 -4.71 34.40 33.77
C GLN A 45 -4.28 32.96 34.05
N GLY A 46 -4.71 32.37 35.17
CA GLY A 46 -4.42 30.97 35.52
C GLY A 46 -4.99 29.98 34.51
N TYR A 47 -6.24 30.19 34.09
CA TYR A 47 -6.88 29.38 33.07
C TYR A 47 -6.14 29.43 31.73
N CYS A 48 -5.79 30.64 31.26
CA CYS A 48 -5.01 30.83 30.05
C CYS A 48 -3.60 30.21 30.15
N ALA A 49 -2.94 30.31 31.31
CA ALA A 49 -1.63 29.68 31.53
C ALA A 49 -1.73 28.15 31.42
N ASN A 50 -2.76 27.55 32.03
CA ASN A 50 -3.02 26.12 31.96
C ASN A 50 -3.30 25.65 30.53
N LEU A 51 -4.12 26.37 29.76
CA LEU A 51 -4.37 26.04 28.34
C LEU A 51 -3.09 26.08 27.50
N ARG A 52 -2.22 27.08 27.71
CA ARG A 52 -0.93 27.16 27.01
C ARG A 52 0.00 26.03 27.40
N ALA A 53 0.06 25.67 28.69
CA ALA A 53 0.87 24.55 29.17
C ALA A 53 0.37 23.21 28.58
N GLN A 54 -0.94 22.98 28.51
CA GLN A 54 -1.52 21.78 27.89
C GLN A 54 -1.28 21.73 26.37
N ALA A 55 -1.36 22.86 25.68
CA ALA A 55 -1.05 22.94 24.26
C ALA A 55 0.44 22.67 23.99
N ALA A 56 1.34 23.25 24.79
CA ALA A 56 2.77 22.98 24.71
C ALA A 56 3.10 21.51 25.03
N GLY A 57 2.44 20.94 26.05
CA GLY A 57 2.58 19.54 26.43
C GLY A 57 2.13 18.55 25.34
N ARG A 58 1.09 18.89 24.57
CA ARG A 58 0.66 18.07 23.42
C ARG A 58 1.65 18.11 22.25
N ALA A 59 2.31 19.25 22.04
CA ALA A 59 3.38 19.36 21.04
C ALA A 59 4.67 18.63 21.49
N SER A 60 4.99 18.61 22.80
CA SER A 60 6.20 17.97 23.33
C SER A 60 6.05 16.47 23.60
N ASN A 61 4.85 15.99 23.94
CA ASN A 61 4.60 14.57 24.27
C ASN A 61 4.50 13.66 23.02
N GLY A 62 4.89 14.15 21.85
CA GLY A 62 4.93 13.36 20.63
C GLY A 62 3.55 12.99 20.06
N ASP A 63 2.45 13.60 20.49
CA ASP A 63 1.11 13.27 19.98
C ASP A 63 0.96 13.65 18.49
N LEU A 64 1.56 14.77 18.08
CA LEU A 64 1.68 15.16 16.68
C LEU A 64 2.55 14.18 15.87
N ASP A 65 3.62 13.68 16.48
CA ASP A 65 4.53 12.70 15.87
C ASP A 65 3.85 11.32 15.71
N LEU A 66 3.10 10.89 16.72
CA LEU A 66 2.27 9.68 16.70
C LEU A 66 1.18 9.74 15.62
N VAL A 67 0.55 10.90 15.43
CA VAL A 67 -0.44 11.09 14.35
C VAL A 67 0.23 10.98 12.98
N GLN A 68 1.41 11.58 12.81
CA GLN A 68 2.17 11.50 11.56
C GLN A 68 2.65 10.08 11.25
N GLU A 69 3.23 9.38 12.23
CA GLU A 69 3.68 7.99 12.07
C GLU A 69 2.51 7.02 11.81
N ARG A 70 1.35 7.24 12.45
CA ARG A 70 0.13 6.47 12.13
C ARG A 70 -0.35 6.70 10.70
N ALA A 71 -0.31 7.95 10.22
CA ALA A 71 -0.69 8.26 8.85
C ALA A 71 0.26 7.60 7.84
N ARG A 72 1.57 7.59 8.14
CA ARG A 72 2.57 6.90 7.32
C ARG A 72 2.34 5.39 7.31
N LEU A 73 2.12 4.77 8.48
CA LEU A 73 1.79 3.34 8.59
C LEU A 73 0.52 2.99 7.80
N ALA A 74 -0.53 3.82 7.89
CA ALA A 74 -1.78 3.61 7.17
C ALA A 74 -1.56 3.65 5.64
N LYS A 75 -0.70 4.56 5.16
CA LYS A 75 -0.30 4.59 3.75
C LYS A 75 0.44 3.32 3.33
N GLU A 76 1.46 2.91 4.08
CA GLU A 76 2.21 1.68 3.78
C GLU A 76 1.30 0.43 3.80
N GLN A 77 0.31 0.40 4.68
CA GLN A 77 -0.70 -0.66 4.71
C GLN A 77 -1.63 -0.63 3.50
N ALA A 78 -2.10 0.54 3.09
CA ALA A 78 -2.92 0.71 1.90
C ALA A 78 -2.17 0.23 0.64
N ASP A 79 -0.90 0.61 0.49
CA ASP A 79 -0.05 0.17 -0.62
C ASP A 79 0.16 -1.35 -0.63
N ARG A 80 0.26 -1.97 0.56
CA ARG A 80 0.37 -3.43 0.68
C ARG A 80 -0.92 -4.13 0.25
N VAL A 81 -2.09 -3.56 0.60
CA VAL A 81 -3.38 -4.09 0.17
C VAL A 81 -3.55 -3.92 -1.34
N ALA A 82 -3.23 -2.75 -1.89
CA ALA A 82 -3.29 -2.50 -3.33
C ALA A 82 -2.43 -3.49 -4.13
N ARG A 83 -1.19 -3.75 -3.70
CA ARG A 83 -0.33 -4.75 -4.34
C ARG A 83 -0.88 -6.18 -4.25
N ARG A 84 -1.55 -6.53 -3.14
CA ARG A 84 -2.18 -7.85 -3.01
C ARG A 84 -3.38 -7.98 -3.94
N ASN A 85 -4.24 -6.97 -3.99
CA ASN A 85 -5.40 -6.95 -4.87
C ASN A 85 -4.95 -7.08 -6.34
N ALA A 86 -3.93 -6.32 -6.75
CA ALA A 86 -3.36 -6.44 -8.10
C ALA A 86 -2.80 -7.84 -8.41
N GLN A 87 -2.27 -8.57 -7.41
CA GLN A 87 -1.87 -9.98 -7.59
C GLN A 87 -3.09 -10.91 -7.73
N GLU A 88 -4.12 -10.70 -6.91
CA GLU A 88 -5.38 -11.47 -6.94
C GLU A 88 -6.14 -11.26 -8.26
N GLU A 89 -6.14 -10.03 -8.78
CA GLU A 89 -6.72 -9.63 -10.07
C GLU A 89 -5.84 -10.02 -11.27
N ARG A 90 -4.69 -10.69 -11.03
CA ARG A 90 -3.70 -11.11 -12.05
C ARG A 90 -3.06 -9.96 -12.84
N GLU A 91 -3.15 -8.74 -12.33
CA GLU A 91 -2.52 -7.57 -12.92
C GLU A 91 -1.02 -7.51 -12.61
N LEU A 92 -0.60 -8.05 -11.46
CA LEU A 92 0.79 -8.12 -11.01
C LEU A 92 1.23 -9.58 -10.79
N ALA A 93 2.11 -10.10 -11.65
CA ALA A 93 2.72 -11.42 -11.45
C ALA A 93 4.12 -11.29 -10.83
N PRO A 94 4.48 -12.08 -9.82
CA PRO A 94 5.83 -12.07 -9.28
C PRO A 94 6.82 -12.68 -10.29
N VAL A 95 7.98 -12.03 -10.46
CA VAL A 95 8.99 -12.39 -11.47
C VAL A 95 9.39 -13.87 -11.40
N TRP A 96 9.63 -14.40 -10.19
CA TRP A 96 9.99 -15.80 -9.99
C TRP A 96 8.94 -16.78 -10.54
N ALA A 97 7.65 -16.43 -10.48
CA ALA A 97 6.59 -17.30 -10.98
C ALA A 97 6.58 -17.33 -12.51
N LEU A 98 6.87 -16.19 -13.15
CA LEU A 98 7.05 -16.10 -14.59
C LEU A 98 8.28 -16.91 -15.03
N GLU A 99 9.41 -16.79 -14.32
CA GLU A 99 10.63 -17.58 -14.58
C GLU A 99 10.36 -19.08 -14.52
N VAL A 100 9.70 -19.55 -13.45
CA VAL A 100 9.37 -20.98 -13.28
C VAL A 100 8.45 -21.47 -14.39
N THR A 101 7.43 -20.68 -14.73
CA THR A 101 6.45 -21.03 -15.77
C THR A 101 7.12 -21.08 -17.14
N LEU A 102 7.89 -20.05 -17.50
CA LEU A 102 8.61 -19.97 -18.76
C LEU A 102 9.65 -21.11 -18.88
N ALA A 103 10.42 -21.37 -17.83
CA ALA A 103 11.37 -22.50 -17.81
C ALA A 103 10.68 -23.86 -17.95
N SER A 104 9.46 -24.01 -17.42
CA SER A 104 8.66 -25.23 -17.61
C SER A 104 8.22 -25.38 -19.08
N VAL A 105 7.66 -24.32 -19.66
CA VAL A 105 7.23 -24.31 -21.07
C VAL A 105 8.41 -24.56 -22.01
N SER A 106 9.54 -23.88 -21.81
CA SER A 106 10.75 -24.07 -22.63
C SER A 106 11.28 -25.51 -22.56
N ARG A 107 11.23 -26.16 -21.40
CA ARG A 107 11.60 -27.59 -21.26
C ARG A 107 10.65 -28.51 -22.02
N GLN A 108 9.35 -28.25 -21.96
CA GLN A 108 8.35 -29.04 -22.71
C GLN A 108 8.58 -28.90 -24.22
N ILE A 109 8.79 -27.68 -24.71
CA ILE A 109 9.10 -27.42 -26.13
C ILE A 109 10.37 -28.15 -26.54
N ALA A 110 11.45 -28.05 -25.75
CA ALA A 110 12.71 -28.74 -26.04
C ALA A 110 12.53 -30.26 -26.17
N SER A 111 11.78 -30.87 -25.25
CA SER A 111 11.47 -32.31 -25.29
C SER A 111 10.68 -32.71 -26.55
N VAL A 112 9.70 -31.88 -26.96
CA VAL A 112 8.95 -32.12 -28.19
C VAL A 112 9.87 -32.04 -29.41
N LEU A 113 10.73 -31.04 -29.48
CA LEU A 113 11.68 -30.85 -30.58
C LEU A 113 12.66 -32.03 -30.69
N GLU A 114 13.26 -32.47 -29.58
CA GLU A 114 14.18 -33.63 -29.55
C GLU A 114 13.51 -34.93 -30.04
N ALA A 115 12.19 -35.07 -29.85
CA ALA A 115 11.46 -36.24 -30.30
C ALA A 115 11.14 -36.22 -31.81
N ILE A 116 11.23 -35.07 -32.50
CA ILE A 116 10.84 -34.94 -33.91
C ILE A 116 11.63 -35.89 -34.84
N PRO A 117 12.98 -35.94 -34.81
CA PRO A 117 13.73 -36.82 -35.72
C PRO A 117 13.36 -38.30 -35.55
N VAL A 118 13.14 -38.73 -34.30
CA VAL A 118 12.74 -40.11 -33.98
C VAL A 118 11.34 -40.40 -34.52
N LYS A 119 10.38 -39.48 -34.36
CA LYS A 119 9.02 -39.63 -34.89
C LYS A 119 9.03 -39.70 -36.42
N ILE A 120 9.80 -38.85 -37.09
CA ILE A 120 9.94 -38.85 -38.56
C ILE A 120 10.54 -40.17 -39.04
N LYS A 121 11.63 -40.64 -38.41
CA LYS A 121 12.26 -41.92 -38.76
C LYS A 121 11.32 -43.12 -38.61
N ARG A 122 10.43 -43.09 -37.61
CA ARG A 122 9.42 -44.15 -37.41
C ARG A 122 8.28 -44.09 -38.42
N ALA A 123 7.93 -42.90 -38.89
CA ALA A 123 6.81 -42.67 -39.80
C ALA A 123 7.20 -42.77 -41.29
N SER A 124 8.48 -42.60 -41.64
CA SER A 124 8.96 -42.61 -43.02
C SER A 124 9.84 -43.82 -43.30
N SER A 125 9.57 -44.51 -44.42
CA SER A 125 10.40 -45.61 -44.95
C SER A 125 11.47 -45.13 -45.95
N THR A 126 11.48 -43.86 -46.31
CA THR A 126 12.26 -43.30 -47.43
C THR A 126 13.24 -42.21 -47.00
N ILE A 127 13.15 -41.71 -45.76
CA ILE A 127 14.05 -40.66 -45.27
C ILE A 127 15.47 -41.20 -45.07
N SER A 128 16.48 -40.46 -45.53
CA SER A 128 17.87 -40.85 -45.34
C SER A 128 18.39 -40.43 -43.97
N THR A 129 19.48 -41.04 -43.53
CA THR A 129 20.18 -40.63 -42.30
C THR A 129 20.71 -39.20 -42.41
N ALA A 130 21.16 -38.78 -43.61
CA ALA A 130 21.68 -37.43 -43.84
C ALA A 130 20.59 -36.35 -43.65
N ASP A 131 19.35 -36.64 -44.06
CA ASP A 131 18.22 -35.72 -43.85
C ASP A 131 17.88 -35.58 -42.36
N LEU A 132 17.91 -36.68 -41.60
CA LEU A 132 17.70 -36.67 -40.15
C LEU A 132 18.80 -35.90 -39.42
N ASP A 133 20.06 -36.02 -39.87
CA ASP A 133 21.19 -35.27 -39.30
C ASP A 133 21.11 -33.77 -39.63
N MET A 134 20.56 -33.41 -40.78
CA MET A 134 20.27 -32.01 -41.11
C MET A 134 19.18 -31.44 -40.19
N ILE A 135 18.06 -32.15 -40.04
CA ILE A 135 16.96 -31.75 -39.13
C ILE A 135 17.47 -31.60 -37.70
N ASN A 136 18.28 -32.53 -37.22
CA ASN A 136 18.81 -32.48 -35.86
C ASN A 136 19.72 -31.25 -35.65
N ARG A 137 20.54 -30.89 -36.64
CA ARG A 137 21.37 -29.69 -36.59
C ARG A 137 20.53 -28.41 -36.52
N GLU A 138 19.48 -28.30 -37.31
CA GLU A 138 18.58 -27.14 -37.27
C GLU A 138 17.85 -27.02 -35.93
N ILE A 139 17.41 -28.13 -35.35
CA ILE A 139 16.79 -28.15 -34.01
C ILE A 139 17.78 -27.67 -32.93
N ILE A 140 19.03 -28.13 -32.99
CA ILE A 140 20.08 -27.68 -32.06
C ILE A 140 20.35 -26.18 -32.22
N ALA A 141 20.45 -25.69 -33.46
CA ALA A 141 20.66 -24.27 -33.75
C ALA A 141 19.52 -23.41 -33.18
N ALA A 142 18.26 -23.80 -33.43
CA ALA A 142 17.10 -23.09 -32.91
C ALA A 142 17.04 -23.07 -31.38
N ARG A 143 17.38 -24.19 -30.71
CA ARG A 143 17.44 -24.25 -29.25
C ARG A 143 18.53 -23.38 -28.66
N ASN A 144 19.71 -23.35 -29.27
CA ASN A 144 20.81 -22.51 -28.81
C ASN A 144 20.48 -21.02 -28.94
N LEU A 145 19.80 -20.64 -30.03
CA LEU A 145 19.30 -19.27 -30.21
C LEU A 145 18.30 -18.91 -29.11
N ALA A 146 17.32 -19.77 -28.85
CA ALA A 146 16.33 -19.56 -27.79
C ALA A 146 16.96 -19.48 -26.38
N ALA A 147 18.01 -20.26 -26.12
CA ALA A 147 18.72 -20.24 -24.84
C ALA A 147 19.57 -18.97 -24.64
N GLY A 148 19.94 -18.28 -25.73
CA GLY A 148 20.73 -17.04 -25.69
C GLY A 148 19.89 -15.77 -25.69
N VAL A 149 18.55 -15.86 -25.64
CA VAL A 149 17.69 -14.67 -25.57
C VAL A 149 17.81 -14.07 -24.17
N GLU A 150 18.26 -12.82 -24.10
CA GLU A 150 18.23 -12.00 -22.89
C GLU A 150 17.02 -11.07 -22.95
N PHE A 151 16.39 -10.85 -21.78
CA PHE A 151 15.26 -9.94 -21.66
C PHE A 151 15.78 -8.50 -21.51
N ASP A 152 15.53 -7.66 -22.51
CA ASP A 152 15.85 -6.24 -22.46
C ASP A 152 14.70 -5.46 -21.80
N TRP A 153 14.92 -4.99 -20.57
CA TRP A 153 13.95 -4.20 -19.83
C TRP A 153 13.65 -2.85 -20.50
N SER A 154 14.55 -2.33 -21.34
CA SER A 154 14.38 -1.03 -21.99
C SER A 154 13.36 -1.05 -23.14
N GLU A 155 13.04 -2.21 -23.70
CA GLU A 155 12.00 -2.36 -24.74
C GLU A 155 10.58 -2.19 -24.18
N LEU A 156 10.37 -2.42 -22.88
CA LEU A 156 9.05 -2.31 -22.24
C LEU A 156 8.60 -0.87 -21.96
N ASP A 157 9.54 0.07 -21.80
CA ASP A 157 9.23 1.46 -21.43
C ASP A 157 8.47 2.23 -22.53
N GLY A 158 8.37 1.65 -23.74
CA GLY A 158 7.70 2.26 -24.91
C GLY A 158 6.46 1.53 -25.43
N SER A 159 6.11 0.35 -24.89
CA SER A 159 4.92 -0.39 -25.33
C SER A 159 3.76 -0.16 -24.38
N GLU A 160 2.77 0.64 -24.78
CA GLU A 160 1.45 0.60 -24.13
C GLU A 160 0.96 -0.85 -24.17
N ARG A 161 0.58 -1.40 -23.01
CA ARG A 161 0.03 -2.75 -22.93
C ARG A 161 -1.28 -2.73 -23.72
N ASP A 162 -1.29 -3.30 -24.92
CA ASP A 162 -2.51 -3.44 -25.73
C ASP A 162 -3.57 -4.12 -24.85
N SER A 163 -4.54 -3.32 -24.43
CA SER A 163 -5.60 -3.70 -23.50
C SER A 163 -6.74 -4.35 -24.29
N GLU A 164 -6.43 -5.43 -25.01
CA GLU A 164 -7.44 -6.29 -25.62
C GLU A 164 -7.49 -7.62 -24.91
N GLY A 165 -8.38 -7.72 -23.92
CA GLY A 165 -8.64 -9.01 -23.29
C GLY A 165 -9.44 -9.02 -21.99
N ASP A 166 -10.45 -8.15 -21.81
CA ASP A 166 -11.52 -8.50 -20.88
C ASP A 166 -12.91 -8.08 -21.40
N SER A 167 -13.57 -9.02 -22.07
CA SER A 167 -15.04 -9.07 -22.09
C SER A 167 -15.49 -10.52 -22.34
N ALA A 168 -15.37 -11.37 -21.32
CA ALA A 168 -16.10 -12.64 -21.34
C ALA A 168 -16.43 -13.12 -19.92
N GLY A 169 -17.54 -12.62 -19.39
CA GLY A 169 -18.12 -13.16 -18.16
C GLY A 169 -19.34 -12.41 -17.64
N ALA A 170 -20.20 -11.89 -18.51
CA ALA A 170 -21.51 -11.41 -18.09
C ALA A 170 -22.34 -12.60 -17.58
N ASP A 171 -22.42 -12.68 -16.25
CA ASP A 171 -23.64 -12.91 -15.48
C ASP A 171 -24.75 -13.70 -16.20
N SER A 172 -24.67 -15.03 -16.17
CA SER A 172 -25.86 -15.85 -16.36
C SER A 172 -26.66 -15.84 -15.06
N ALA A 173 -27.57 -14.89 -15.01
CA ALA A 173 -28.53 -14.68 -13.95
C ALA A 173 -29.24 -15.98 -13.54
N VAL A 174 -29.32 -16.09 -12.23
CA VAL A 174 -30.17 -16.94 -11.41
C VAL A 174 -31.66 -16.78 -11.77
N SER A 175 -32.33 -17.94 -11.82
CA SER A 175 -33.75 -18.22 -11.47
C SER A 175 -34.88 -18.02 -12.48
N PRO A 176 -36.02 -18.72 -12.29
CA PRO A 176 -36.42 -19.60 -11.18
C PRO A 176 -36.53 -21.10 -11.49
#